data_AF-A0A453T0I7-F1
#
_entry.id   AF-A0A453T0I7-F1
#
_cell.length_a   1.000
_cell.length_b   1.000
_cell.length_c   1.000
_cell.angle_alpha   90.00
_cell.angle_beta   90.00
_cell.angle_gamma   90.00
#
_symmetry.space_group_name_H-M   'P 1'
#
loop_
_entity.id
_entity.type
_entity.pdbx_description
1 polymer ?
#
loop_
_entity_poly.entity_id
_entity_poly.type
_entity_poly.pdbx_seq_one_letter_code
_entity_poly.pdbx_strand_id
1 'polypeptide(L)' 'MAVFEKFYQLADGDFGALNRALIVLLPKKDGAIQMGDFRPISLIHSVAKFITKVLSIRLAGVL' A
#
# COMPACT_ATOMS: atom_id res chain seq x y z
N MET A 1 18.54 -8.29 2.03
CA MET A 1 18.28 -6.87 1.66
C MET A 1 18.01 -6.64 0.17
N ALA A 2 18.08 -7.65 -0.70
CA ALA A 2 17.96 -7.49 -2.16
C ALA A 2 16.72 -6.72 -2.65
N VAL A 3 15.53 -6.94 -2.06
CA VAL A 3 14.32 -6.15 -2.40
C VAL A 3 14.49 -4.66 -2.13
N PHE A 4 15.07 -4.30 -0.99
CA PHE A 4 15.29 -2.90 -0.61
C PHE A 4 16.40 -2.27 -1.45
N GLU A 5 17.42 -3.05 -1.80
CA GLU A 5 18.49 -2.61 -2.70
C GLU A 5 17.95 -2.34 -4.11
N LYS A 6 17.13 -3.24 -4.66
CA LYS A 6 16.46 -3.05 -5.96
C LYS A 6 15.50 -1.86 -5.95
N PHE A 7 14.74 -1.67 -4.86
CA PHE A 7 13.89 -0.51 -4.68
C PHE A 7 14.71 0.79 -4.60
N TYR A 8 15.82 0.80 -3.85
CA TYR A 8 16.69 1.96 -3.70
C TYR A 8 17.41 2.35 -4.99
N GLN A 9 17.86 1.35 -5.75
CA GLN A 9 18.53 1.56 -7.03
C GLN A 9 17.58 2.07 -8.13
N LEU A 10 16.27 2.19 -7.84
CA LEU A 10 15.22 2.43 -8.84
C LEU A 10 15.42 1.51 -10.06
N ALA A 11 15.95 0.29 -9.81
CA ALA A 11 16.52 -0.54 -10.86
C ALA A 11 15.48 -0.73 -11.96
N ASP A 12 15.93 -0.76 -13.22
CA ASP A 12 15.19 -0.82 -14.51
C ASP A 12 14.01 -1.83 -14.63
N GLY A 13 13.61 -2.49 -13.54
CA GLY A 13 12.39 -3.25 -13.42
C GLY A 13 11.15 -2.37 -13.27
N ASP A 14 10.11 -2.72 -14.02
CA ASP A 14 8.79 -2.10 -13.97
C ASP A 14 8.13 -2.29 -12.59
N PHE A 15 8.34 -1.33 -11.70
CA PHE A 15 7.56 -1.17 -10.46
C PHE A 15 6.13 -0.70 -10.73
N GLY A 16 5.72 -0.50 -11.98
CA GLY A 16 4.35 -0.16 -12.36
C GLY A 16 3.32 -1.16 -11.88
N ALA A 17 3.68 -2.45 -11.78
CA ALA A 17 2.85 -3.46 -11.13
C ALA A 17 2.64 -3.18 -9.63
N LEU A 18 3.69 -2.73 -8.92
CA LEU A 18 3.64 -2.37 -7.50
C LEU A 18 2.81 -1.09 -7.24
N ASN A 19 2.69 -0.22 -8.24
CA ASN A 19 1.84 0.99 -8.20
C ASN A 19 0.34 0.71 -8.41
N ARG A 20 -0.07 -0.55 -8.60
CA ARG A 20 -1.48 -0.94 -8.65
C ARG A 20 -1.99 -1.32 -7.27
N ALA A 21 -3.25 -0.96 -7.01
CA ALA A 21 -3.99 -1.32 -5.82
C ALA A 21 -5.36 -1.88 -6.21
N LEU A 22 -5.83 -2.89 -5.47
CA LEU A 22 -7.23 -3.29 -5.53
C LEU A 22 -8.02 -2.39 -4.59
N ILE A 23 -9.01 -1.67 -5.12
CA ILE A 23 -9.94 -0.89 -4.29
C ILE A 23 -11.04 -1.81 -3.80
N VAL A 24 -11.13 -1.99 -2.48
CA VAL A 24 -12.16 -2.78 -1.82
C VAL A 24 -13.09 -1.86 -1.04
N LEU A 25 -14.39 -2.07 -1.17
CA LEU A 25 -15.41 -1.34 -0.42
C LEU A 25 -15.79 -2.13 0.83
N LEU A 26 -15.40 -1.63 2.01
CA LEU A 26 -15.83 -2.23 3.27
C LEU A 26 -17.15 -1.58 3.73
N PRO A 27 -18.20 -2.36 4.01
CA PRO A 27 -19.45 -1.82 4.53
C PRO A 27 -19.24 -1.25 5.94
N LYS A 28 -19.78 -0.06 6.22
CA LYS A 28 -19.76 0.54 7.56
C LYS A 28 -20.93 0.08 8.45
N LYS A 29 -21.99 -0.45 7.84
CA LYS A 29 -23.23 -0.89 8.49
C LYS A 29 -23.80 -2.11 7.78
N ASP A 30 -24.61 -2.88 8.47
CA ASP A 30 -25.39 -3.96 7.87
C ASP A 30 -26.39 -3.39 6.85
N GLY A 31 -26.53 -4.09 5.71
CA GLY A 31 -27.39 -3.63 4.62
C GLY A 31 -26.89 -2.35 3.93
N ALA A 32 -25.57 -2.16 3.81
CA ALA A 32 -24.98 -1.06 3.04
C ALA A 32 -25.43 -1.11 1.57
N ILE A 33 -26.02 -0.03 1.06
CA ILE A 33 -26.58 0.05 -0.31
C ILE A 33 -25.98 1.22 -1.08
N GLN A 34 -25.81 2.37 -0.41
CA GLN A 34 -25.33 3.59 -1.07
C GLN A 34 -23.80 3.67 -1.02
N MET A 35 -23.17 4.34 -1.99
CA MET A 35 -21.69 4.51 -1.99
C MET A 35 -21.16 5.14 -0.70
N GLY A 36 -21.93 6.05 -0.10
CA GLY A 36 -21.60 6.67 1.18
C GLY A 36 -21.63 5.71 2.38
N ASP A 37 -22.21 4.51 2.25
CA ASP A 37 -22.24 3.49 3.30
C ASP A 37 -20.95 2.66 3.34
N PHE A 38 -20.09 2.77 2.33
CA PHE A 38 -18.84 2.03 2.25
C PHE A 38 -17.64 2.92 2.60
N ARG A 39 -16.61 2.28 3.16
CA ARG A 39 -15.26 2.85 3.30
C ARG A 39 -14.37 2.21 2.23
N PRO A 40 -13.87 2.96 1.25
CA PRO A 40 -12.90 2.41 0.31
C PRO A 40 -11.56 2.18 1.03
N ILE A 41 -10.95 1.03 0.79
CA ILE A 41 -9.58 0.71 1.21
C ILE A 41 -8.77 0.33 -0.01
N SER A 42 -7.55 0.86 -0.10
CA SER A 42 -6.57 0.45 -1.10
C SER A 42 -5.78 -0.75 -0.60
N LEU A 43 -6.03 -1.92 -1.18
CA LEU A 43 -5.24 -3.12 -0.96
C LEU A 43 -4.06 -3.13 -1.94
N ILE A 44 -2.93 -2.62 -1.47
CA ILE A 44 -1.65 -2.66 -2.17
C ILE A 44 -0.92 -4.00 -1.95
N HIS A 45 0.03 -4.30 -2.83
CA HIS A 45 0.89 -5.48 -2.76
C HIS A 45 1.68 -5.56 -1.44
N SER A 46 1.94 -6.79 -0.97
CA SER A 46 2.65 -7.03 0.30
C SER A 46 4.06 -6.43 0.31
N VAL A 47 4.79 -6.50 -0.81
CA VAL A 47 6.14 -5.93 -0.95
C VAL A 47 6.11 -4.41 -0.74
N ALA A 48 5.15 -3.70 -1.34
CA ALA A 48 4.99 -2.26 -1.11
C ALA A 48 4.68 -1.95 0.37
N LYS A 49 3.82 -2.75 1.04
CA LYS A 49 3.56 -2.60 2.49
C LYS A 49 4.80 -2.77 3.35
N PHE A 50 5.66 -3.74 3.03
CA PHE A 50 6.90 -3.95 3.78
C PHE A 50 7.84 -2.75 3.63
N ILE A 51 7.99 -2.24 2.42
CA ILE A 51 8.82 -1.07 2.15
C ILE A 51 8.31 0.15 2.91
N THR A 52 7.00 0.43 2.83
CA THR A 52 6.42 1.58 3.54
C THR A 52 6.51 1.44 5.07
N LYS A 53 6.38 0.23 5.62
CA LYS A 53 6.55 -0.01 7.06
C LYS A 53 7.98 0.25 7.53
N VAL A 54 8.99 -0.17 6.76
CA VAL A 54 10.39 0.11 7.12
C VAL A 54 10.68 1.61 7.05
N LEU A 55 10.18 2.29 6.01
CA LEU A 55 10.31 3.74 5.88
C LEU A 55 9.62 4.49 7.03
N SER A 56 8.41 4.07 7.43
CA SER A 56 7.70 4.75 8.52
C SER A 56 8.39 4.58 9.87
N ILE A 57 8.98 3.40 10.14
CA ILE A 57 9.79 3.19 11.35
C ILE A 57 11.01 4.11 11.35
N ARG A 58 11.71 4.22 10.21
CA ARG A 58 12.88 5.11 10.10
C ARG A 58 12.50 6.58 10.26
N LEU A 59 11.39 6.99 9.66
CA LEU A 59 10.88 8.37 9.76
C LEU A 59 10.47 8.72 11.19
N ALA A 60 9.83 7.79 11.90
CA ALA A 60 9.43 7.98 13.30
C ALA A 60 10.61 8.13 14.27
N GLY A 61 11.82 7.75 13.88
CA GLY A 61 13.03 8.01 14.68
C GLY A 61 13.66 9.39 14.43
N VAL A 62 13.18 10.13 13.43
CA VAL A 62 13.73 11.44 13.02
C VAL A 62 12.74 12.58 13.29
N LEU A 63 11.44 12.28 13.32
CA LEU A 63 10.37 13.17 13.81
C LEU A 63 10.23 13.06 15.33
#